data_AF-A0A7X2MIT5-F1
#
_entry.id   AF-A0A7X2MIT5-F1
#
_cell.length_a   1.000
_cell.length_b   1.000
_cell.length_c   1.000
_cell.angle_alpha   90.00
_cell.angle_beta   90.00
_cell.angle_gamma   90.00
#
_symmetry.space_group_name_H-M   'P 1'
#
loop_
_entity.id
_entity.type
_entity.pdbx_description
1 polymer ?
#
loop_
_entity_poly.entity_id
_entity_poly.type
_entity_poly.pdbx_seq_one_letter_code
_entity_poly.pdbx_strand_id
1 'polypeptide(L)'
;MRVVYGSSPPAPLGSRKMADLAAAEANSHYWQCMLAAFGCALEAEGFALRAEPRAKVLLPYAVRARVGIAIVKARYHYLNPRQSDEAAEAMLRDAEEDGYTGSWTDCCQRGAEAAGWYVVSRGDVGPLNMQ
;
A
#
# COMPACT_ATOMS: atom_id res chain seq x y z
N MET A 1 -32.72 24.31 -21.60
CA MET A 1 -31.76 23.95 -20.54
C MET A 1 -30.55 23.31 -21.22
N ARG A 2 -29.40 24.01 -21.29
CA ARG A 2 -28.21 23.55 -22.02
C ARG A 2 -27.19 23.05 -21.00
N VAL A 3 -26.88 21.76 -21.03
CA VAL A 3 -25.81 21.18 -20.21
C VAL A 3 -24.48 21.64 -20.82
N VAL A 4 -23.75 22.49 -20.10
CA VAL A 4 -22.39 22.89 -20.47
C VAL A 4 -21.46 21.83 -19.87
N TYR A 5 -21.03 20.86 -20.68
CA TYR A 5 -19.90 20.01 -20.29
C TYR A 5 -18.64 20.86 -20.38
N GLY A 6 -18.18 21.35 -19.23
CA GLY A 6 -16.89 22.01 -19.11
C GLY A 6 -15.77 20.99 -19.24
N SER A 7 -15.44 20.54 -20.45
CA SER A 7 -14.17 19.87 -20.70
C SER A 7 -13.15 20.93 -21.10
N SER A 8 -12.12 21.10 -20.27
CA SER A 8 -10.91 21.79 -20.71
C SER A 8 -10.37 21.06 -21.95
N PRO A 9 -9.76 21.77 -22.91
CA PRO A 9 -9.13 21.12 -24.04
C PRO A 9 -8.06 20.12 -23.55
N PRO A 10 -7.86 18.99 -24.26
CA PRO A 10 -6.88 18.00 -23.88
C PRO A 10 -5.48 18.61 -23.83
N ALA A 11 -4.62 18.04 -22.98
CA ALA A 11 -3.22 18.44 -22.97
C ALA A 11 -2.60 18.21 -24.36
N PRO A 12 -1.80 19.16 -24.90
CA PRO A 12 -1.16 18.96 -26.19
C PRO A 12 -0.26 17.72 -26.17
N LEU A 13 -0.20 17.00 -27.31
CA LEU A 13 0.59 15.80 -27.45
C LEU A 13 2.07 16.06 -27.12
N GLY A 14 2.64 15.26 -26.23
CA GLY A 14 4.04 15.38 -25.80
C GLY A 14 4.36 16.61 -24.93
N SER A 15 3.34 17.38 -24.52
CA SER A 15 3.55 18.55 -23.65
C SER A 15 3.88 18.16 -22.22
N ARG A 16 4.50 19.09 -21.48
CA ARG A 16 4.72 18.93 -20.03
C ARG A 16 3.44 18.62 -19.27
N LYS A 17 2.32 19.28 -19.63
CA LYS A 17 1.01 18.99 -19.01
C LYS A 17 0.55 17.55 -19.25
N MET A 18 0.79 16.99 -20.45
CA MET A 18 0.47 15.59 -20.73
C MET A 18 1.37 14.64 -19.92
N ALA A 19 2.65 14.97 -19.78
CA ALA A 19 3.59 14.20 -18.95
C ALA A 19 3.22 14.22 -17.46
N ASP A 20 2.83 15.38 -16.91
CA ASP A 20 2.40 15.50 -15.51
C ASP A 20 1.15 14.65 -15.24
N LEU A 21 0.19 14.64 -16.17
CA LEU A 21 -1.00 13.78 -16.10
C LEU A 21 -0.63 12.28 -16.15
N ALA A 22 0.25 11.89 -17.08
CA ALA A 22 0.70 10.51 -17.20
C ALA A 22 1.46 10.05 -15.93
N ALA A 23 2.28 10.92 -15.35
CA ALA A 23 2.99 10.63 -14.10
C ALA A 23 2.02 10.51 -12.92
N ALA A 24 1.05 11.41 -12.80
CA ALA A 24 0.03 11.33 -11.76
C ALA A 24 -0.78 10.03 -11.84
N GLU A 25 -1.19 9.64 -13.05
CA GLU A 25 -1.92 8.40 -13.31
C GLU A 25 -1.09 7.17 -12.93
N ALA A 26 0.13 7.05 -13.49
CA ALA A 26 1.01 5.92 -13.23
C ALA A 26 1.36 5.79 -11.74
N ASN A 27 1.66 6.91 -11.07
CA ASN A 27 1.96 6.93 -9.64
C ASN A 27 0.73 6.55 -8.81
N SER A 28 -0.47 7.01 -9.18
CA SER A 28 -1.70 6.68 -8.45
C SER A 28 -2.02 5.19 -8.55
N HIS A 29 -1.90 4.61 -9.75
CA HIS A 29 -2.06 3.16 -9.95
C HIS A 29 -1.02 2.36 -9.16
N TYR A 30 0.24 2.79 -9.18
CA TYR A 30 1.31 2.16 -8.42
C TYR A 30 1.01 2.14 -6.91
N TRP A 31 0.67 3.30 -6.33
CA TRP A 31 0.35 3.38 -4.90
C TRP A 31 -0.96 2.66 -4.53
N GLN A 32 -1.95 2.65 -5.41
CA GLN A 32 -3.19 1.90 -5.21
C GLN A 32 -2.92 0.41 -5.02
N CYS A 33 -2.08 -0.19 -5.87
CA CYS A 33 -1.69 -1.60 -5.72
C CYS A 33 -1.04 -1.86 -4.36
N MET A 34 -0.19 -0.93 -3.88
CA MET A 34 0.50 -1.09 -2.61
C MET A 34 -0.42 -0.94 -1.40
N LEU A 35 -1.31 0.05 -1.44
CA LEU A 35 -2.27 0.30 -0.38
C LEU A 35 -3.31 -0.82 -0.28
N ALA A 36 -3.69 -1.44 -1.40
CA ALA A 36 -4.54 -2.62 -1.40
C ALA A 36 -3.86 -3.81 -0.70
N ALA A 37 -2.61 -4.10 -1.06
CA ALA A 37 -1.84 -5.17 -0.41
C ALA A 37 -1.64 -4.90 1.10
N PHE A 38 -1.37 -3.65 1.48
CA PHE A 38 -1.30 -3.21 2.87
C PHE A 38 -2.58 -3.50 3.64
N GLY A 39 -3.74 -3.10 3.10
CA GLY A 39 -5.05 -3.36 3.72
C GLY A 39 -5.33 -4.85 3.89
N CYS A 40 -5.12 -5.66 2.85
CA CYS A 40 -5.33 -7.10 2.92
C CYS A 40 -4.40 -7.78 3.95
N ALA A 41 -3.13 -7.38 4.00
CA ALA A 41 -2.18 -7.94 4.95
C ALA A 41 -2.50 -7.55 6.40
N LEU A 42 -2.96 -6.32 6.65
CA LEU A 42 -3.46 -5.92 7.96
C LEU A 42 -4.62 -6.78 8.41
N GLU A 43 -5.59 -7.04 7.53
CA GLU A 43 -6.74 -7.88 7.85
C GLU A 43 -6.35 -9.30 8.21
N ALA A 44 -5.40 -9.90 7.49
CA ALA A 44 -4.86 -11.22 7.78
C ALA A 44 -4.16 -11.29 9.15
N GLU A 45 -3.65 -10.16 9.65
CA GLU A 45 -2.97 -10.03 10.94
C GLU A 45 -3.89 -9.57 12.08
N GLY A 46 -5.20 -9.46 11.84
CA GLY A 46 -6.18 -9.04 12.85
C GLY A 46 -6.30 -7.53 13.05
N PHE A 47 -5.83 -6.73 12.09
CA PHE A 47 -5.94 -5.27 12.08
C PHE A 47 -6.88 -4.79 10.97
N ALA A 48 -7.27 -3.52 11.00
CA ALA A 48 -8.06 -2.89 9.95
C ALA A 48 -7.70 -1.41 9.80
N LEU A 49 -8.08 -0.82 8.66
CA LEU A 49 -8.06 0.63 8.47
C LEU A 49 -9.43 1.22 8.80
N ARG A 50 -9.47 2.24 9.66
CA ARG A 50 -10.71 2.97 10.01
C ARG A 50 -10.49 4.48 9.97
N ALA A 51 -11.55 5.22 9.67
CA ALA A 51 -11.57 6.67 9.75
C ALA A 51 -11.77 7.18 11.21
N GLU A 52 -11.04 6.60 12.16
CA GLU A 52 -11.13 6.91 13.58
C GLU A 52 -9.73 7.11 14.20
N PRO A 53 -9.20 8.35 14.23
CA PRO A 53 -7.84 8.63 14.70
C PRO A 53 -7.59 8.21 16.15
N ARG A 54 -8.62 8.26 17.00
CA ARG A 54 -8.53 7.95 18.44
C ARG A 54 -8.31 6.46 18.72
N ALA A 55 -8.69 5.60 17.77
CA ALA A 55 -8.52 4.15 17.87
C ALA A 55 -7.18 3.66 17.28
N LYS A 56 -6.32 4.58 16.81
CA LYS A 56 -5.03 4.25 16.20
C LYS A 56 -4.16 3.43 17.16
N VAL A 57 -3.61 2.33 16.64
CA VAL A 57 -2.64 1.48 17.35
C VAL A 57 -1.31 1.43 16.62
N LEU A 58 -0.25 1.06 17.34
CA LEU A 58 1.04 0.72 16.73
C LEU A 58 1.07 -0.77 16.38
N LEU A 59 1.59 -1.09 15.20
CA LEU A 59 1.80 -2.47 14.80
C LEU A 59 2.98 -3.07 15.58
N PRO A 60 2.83 -4.29 16.13
CA PRO A 60 3.97 -5.06 16.63
C PRO A 60 5.02 -5.25 15.52
N TYR A 61 6.30 -5.27 15.90
CA TYR A 61 7.41 -5.37 14.92
C TYR A 61 7.26 -6.55 13.95
N ALA A 62 6.92 -7.73 14.46
CA ALA A 62 6.75 -8.93 13.63
C ALA A 62 5.59 -8.79 12.63
N VAL A 63 4.49 -8.14 13.02
CA VAL A 63 3.35 -7.85 12.15
C VAL A 63 3.78 -6.83 11.08
N ARG A 64 4.45 -5.75 11.50
CA ARG A 64 4.98 -4.72 10.60
C ARG A 64 5.88 -5.31 9.52
N ALA A 65 6.73 -6.28 9.86
CA ALA A 65 7.60 -6.97 8.90
C ALA A 65 6.78 -7.81 7.90
N ARG A 66 5.83 -8.63 8.36
CA ARG A 66 4.99 -9.48 7.49
C ARG A 66 4.12 -8.66 6.54
N VAL A 67 3.52 -7.58 7.03
CA VAL A 67 2.78 -6.61 6.20
C VAL A 67 3.72 -5.99 5.16
N GLY A 68 4.93 -5.64 5.55
CA GLY A 68 5.96 -5.09 4.66
C GLY A 68 6.32 -6.06 3.52
N ILE A 69 6.44 -7.35 3.82
CA ILE A 69 6.70 -8.39 2.82
C ILE A 69 5.56 -8.46 1.79
N ALA A 70 4.30 -8.44 2.25
CA ALA A 70 3.14 -8.46 1.34
C ALA A 70 3.12 -7.24 0.41
N ILE A 71 3.46 -6.06 0.93
CA ILE A 71 3.63 -4.85 0.13
C ILE A 71 4.77 -5.07 -0.89
N VAL A 72 5.97 -5.46 -0.46
CA VAL A 72 7.09 -5.61 -1.41
C VAL A 72 6.79 -6.66 -2.49
N LYS A 73 6.09 -7.77 -2.17
CA LYS A 73 5.56 -8.74 -3.16
C LYS A 73 4.69 -8.06 -4.21
N ALA A 74 3.67 -7.31 -3.79
CA ALA A 74 2.77 -6.61 -4.70
C ALA A 74 3.52 -5.59 -5.58
N ARG A 75 4.56 -4.93 -5.04
CA ARG A 75 5.42 -4.02 -5.80
C ARG A 75 6.17 -4.75 -6.90
N TYR A 76 6.75 -5.90 -6.59
CA TYR A 76 7.48 -6.70 -7.57
C TYR A 76 6.58 -7.20 -8.68
N HIS A 77 5.39 -7.70 -8.37
CA HIS A 77 4.41 -8.11 -9.38
C HIS A 77 3.94 -6.95 -10.25
N TYR A 78 3.76 -5.76 -9.68
CA TYR A 78 3.41 -4.58 -10.46
C TYR A 78 4.51 -4.22 -11.48
N LEU A 79 5.77 -4.22 -11.05
CA LEU A 79 6.91 -3.85 -11.90
C LEU A 79 7.28 -4.96 -12.90
N ASN A 80 7.09 -6.22 -12.54
CA ASN A 80 7.44 -7.38 -13.34
C ASN A 80 6.28 -8.39 -13.40
N PRO A 81 5.19 -8.13 -14.16
CA PRO A 81 3.99 -8.97 -14.15
C PRO A 81 4.19 -10.40 -14.66
N ARG A 82 5.30 -10.68 -15.34
CA ARG A 82 5.66 -12.01 -15.87
C ARG A 82 6.60 -12.80 -14.95
N GLN A 83 7.05 -12.19 -13.86
CA GLN A 83 7.93 -12.85 -12.89
C GLN A 83 7.10 -13.80 -12.01
N SER A 84 7.61 -15.01 -11.78
CA SER A 84 6.93 -15.99 -10.91
C SER A 84 7.01 -15.58 -9.45
N ASP A 85 6.03 -16.02 -8.65
CA ASP A 85 5.95 -15.77 -7.21
C ASP A 85 7.21 -16.30 -6.49
N GLU A 86 7.74 -17.44 -6.91
CA GLU A 86 8.96 -18.06 -6.38
C GLU A 86 10.19 -17.15 -6.56
N ALA A 87 10.30 -16.49 -7.72
CA ALA A 87 11.39 -15.55 -7.99
C ALA A 87 11.22 -14.25 -7.17
N ALA A 88 9.99 -13.80 -6.92
CA ALA A 88 9.74 -12.67 -6.03
C ALA A 88 10.08 -13.03 -4.57
N GLU A 89 9.80 -14.26 -4.13
CA GLU A 89 10.13 -14.75 -2.79
C GLU A 89 11.63 -14.94 -2.54
N ALA A 90 12.39 -15.38 -3.54
CA ALA A 90 13.84 -15.44 -3.45
C ALA A 90 14.44 -14.04 -3.21
N MET A 91 13.97 -13.03 -3.97
CA MET A 91 14.42 -11.64 -3.81
C MET A 91 14.03 -11.02 -2.46
N LEU A 92 12.96 -11.49 -1.83
CA LEU A 92 12.50 -11.01 -0.53
C LEU A 92 13.34 -11.51 0.62
N ARG A 93 13.81 -12.76 0.55
CA ARG A 93 14.74 -13.33 1.54
C ARG A 93 16.03 -12.52 1.60
N ASP A 94 16.53 -12.07 0.45
CA ASP A 94 17.72 -11.22 0.38
C ASP A 94 17.45 -9.79 0.92
N ALA A 95 16.20 -9.32 0.90
CA ALA A 95 15.82 -7.98 1.35
C ALA A 95 15.38 -7.89 2.82
N GLU A 96 15.27 -9.03 3.53
CA GLU A 96 14.90 -9.08 4.95
C GLU A 96 16.02 -8.60 5.89
N GLU A 97 17.29 -8.60 5.45
CA GLU A 97 18.42 -8.22 6.31
C GLU A 97 18.50 -6.72 6.66
N ASP A 98 17.90 -5.83 5.87
CA ASP A 98 18.13 -4.37 5.99
C ASP A 98 16.94 -3.56 6.55
N GLY A 99 15.89 -4.20 7.06
CA GLY A 99 14.68 -3.50 7.51
C GLY A 99 13.91 -2.79 6.38
N TYR A 100 14.25 -3.12 5.12
CA TYR A 100 13.65 -2.59 3.90
C TYR A 100 12.13 -2.80 3.87
N THR A 101 11.66 -3.98 4.26
CA THR A 101 10.23 -4.34 4.30
C THR A 101 9.45 -3.47 5.29
N GLY A 102 10.01 -3.20 6.48
CA GLY A 102 9.38 -2.33 7.48
C GLY A 102 9.18 -0.89 7.00
N SER A 103 10.11 -0.38 6.18
CA SER A 103 9.99 0.97 5.59
C SER A 103 8.78 1.11 4.66
N TRP A 104 8.42 0.04 3.95
CA TRP A 104 7.26 0.00 3.06
C TRP A 104 5.94 -0.01 3.82
N THR A 105 5.88 -0.69 4.97
CA THR A 105 4.74 -0.59 5.89
C THR A 105 4.56 0.85 6.36
N ASP A 106 5.64 1.53 6.77
CA ASP A 106 5.55 2.92 7.23
C ASP A 106 5.12 3.87 6.11
N CYS A 107 5.59 3.65 4.87
CA CYS A 107 5.17 4.43 3.70
C CYS A 107 3.66 4.30 3.46
N CYS A 108 3.13 3.07 3.42
CA CYS A 108 1.70 2.83 3.21
C CYS A 108 0.87 3.35 4.38
N GLN A 109 1.34 3.18 5.63
CA GLN A 109 0.67 3.73 6.80
C GLN A 109 0.59 5.25 6.75
N ARG A 110 1.69 5.96 6.45
CA ARG A 110 1.67 7.43 6.29
C ARG A 110 0.73 7.87 5.17
N GLY A 111 0.71 7.14 4.04
CA GLY A 111 -0.20 7.40 2.93
C GLY A 111 -1.67 7.25 3.32
N ALA A 112 -2.01 6.18 4.05
CA ALA A 112 -3.35 5.97 4.58
C ALA A 112 -3.74 7.07 5.59
N GLU A 113 -2.84 7.41 6.51
CA GLU A 113 -3.09 8.46 7.52
C GLU A 113 -3.29 9.84 6.90
N ALA A 114 -2.53 10.17 5.86
CA ALA A 114 -2.74 11.40 5.09
C ALA A 114 -4.12 11.47 4.42
N ALA A 115 -4.72 10.31 4.13
CA ALA A 115 -6.08 10.18 3.60
C ALA A 115 -7.14 9.99 4.72
N GLY A 116 -6.77 10.09 6.00
CA GLY A 116 -7.69 9.98 7.13
C GLY A 116 -7.98 8.54 7.58
N TRP A 117 -7.17 7.56 7.18
CA TRP A 117 -7.32 6.16 7.54
C TRP A 117 -6.22 5.72 8.51
N TYR A 118 -6.62 5.09 9.62
CA TYR A 118 -5.73 4.72 10.72
C TYR A 118 -5.80 3.22 10.98
N VAL A 119 -4.65 2.63 11.30
CA VAL A 119 -4.56 1.22 11.72
C VAL A 119 -5.18 1.06 13.10
N VAL A 120 -6.16 0.16 13.21
CA VAL A 120 -6.81 -0.21 14.47
C VAL A 120 -6.75 -1.73 14.66
N SER A 121 -6.76 -2.19 15.91
CA SER A 121 -6.95 -3.62 16.21
C SER A 121 -8.40 -4.01 15.97
N ARG A 122 -8.66 -5.20 15.40
CA ARG A 122 -10.02 -5.76 15.27
C ARG A 122 -10.53 -6.39 16.57
N GLY A 123 -9.73 -6.46 17.63
CA GLY A 123 -10.14 -6.95 18.95
C GLY A 123 -10.17 -8.48 19.11
N ASP A 124 -10.06 -9.26 18.04
CA ASP A 124 -10.28 -10.72 18.06
C ASP A 124 -8.99 -11.58 18.08
N VAL A 125 -7.80 -10.96 18.13
CA VAL A 125 -6.55 -11.71 18.33
C VAL A 125 -6.03 -11.43 19.75
N GLY A 126 -6.70 -12.06 20.73
CA GLY A 126 -6.11 -12.24 22.05
C GLY A 126 -4.84 -13.09 21.97
N PRO A 127 -3.92 -12.98 22.93
CA PRO A 127 -2.69 -13.77 22.92
C PRO A 127 -3.05 -15.25 22.89
N LEU A 128 -2.49 -15.99 21.92
CA LEU A 128 -2.42 -17.44 22.02
C LEU A 128 -1.72 -17.76 23.34
N ASN A 129 -2.50 -18.24 24.31
CA ASN A 129 -1.99 -18.84 25.53
C ASN A 129 -0.99 -19.93 25.11
N MET A 130 0.30 -19.67 25.33
CA MET A 130 1.27 -20.75 25.53
C MET A 130 0.98 -21.34 26.90
N GLN A 131 0.27 -22.47 26.91
CA GLN A 131 0.48 -23.53 27.88
C GLN A 131 1.47 -24.53 27.30
#